data_AF-A0A3B0MTE0-F1
#
_entry.id   AF-A0A3B0MTE0-F1
#
_cell.length_a   1.000
_cell.length_b   1.000
_cell.length_c   1.000
_cell.angle_alpha   90.00
_cell.angle_beta   90.00
_cell.angle_gamma   90.00
#
_symmetry.space_group_name_H-M   'P 1'
#
loop_
_entity.id
_entity.type
_entity.pdbx_description
1 polymer ?
#
loop_
_entity_poly.entity_id
_entity_poly.type
_entity_poly.pdbx_seq_one_letter_code
_entity_poly.pdbx_strand_id
1 'polypeptide(L)'
;MIWLRRLLGALALALAVASGWQAVALWRGGGWWVERAEDTLQQVYTTAIARAATPARVAELLDMRLSETPRNWHVIDALLAESAVLPPDLQTRVDAARDEDFSLWSYTTACSRCAYDLSQCTLGPDLACGLGINLTFAGDLLVLGREGLALGQGADVDGLDVTLAFIGLGATALVVATGGTSYTVKAGAGLMRVAHRMGRLAPDLRRVYTRAFRNGVDWGALAKGAPLARATRAEALGPALRLTDDLGVMRARAGTRGTLHLLGAADTLPEARALARTARAIGPRSTAALEVLGKSRLIRLGLRLSDEVLALLASAGAALSALGGLVAGRVLRLLRRMI
;
A
#
# COMPACT_ATOMS: atom_id res chain seq x y z
N MET A 1 -58.19 18.59 5.28
CA MET A 1 -57.46 17.45 4.66
C MET A 1 -56.28 17.84 3.77
N ILE A 2 -56.41 18.78 2.80
CA ILE A 2 -55.32 19.14 1.86
C ILE A 2 -54.12 19.80 2.56
N TRP A 3 -54.36 20.70 3.50
CA TRP A 3 -53.31 21.36 4.29
C TRP A 3 -52.49 20.40 5.14
N LEU A 4 -53.12 19.37 5.70
CA LEU A 4 -52.46 18.35 6.52
C LEU A 4 -51.52 17.47 5.69
N ARG A 5 -51.91 17.09 4.46
CA ARG A 5 -51.02 16.36 3.52
C ARG A 5 -49.83 17.21 3.10
N ARG A 6 -50.01 18.52 2.90
CA ARG A 6 -48.91 19.45 2.56
C ARG A 6 -47.92 19.61 3.72
N LEU A 7 -48.41 19.68 4.96
CA LEU A 7 -47.57 19.73 6.17
C LEU A 7 -46.77 18.45 6.39
N LEU A 8 -47.39 17.27 6.19
CA LEU A 8 -46.71 15.98 6.27
C LEU A 8 -45.64 15.82 5.16
N GLY A 9 -45.95 16.27 3.94
CA GLY A 9 -44.99 16.30 2.85
C GLY A 9 -43.78 17.21 3.14
N ALA A 10 -44.02 18.40 3.70
CA ALA A 10 -42.97 19.33 4.08
C ALA A 10 -42.10 18.79 5.22
N LEU A 11 -42.68 18.12 6.22
CA LEU A 11 -41.94 17.51 7.32
C LEU A 11 -41.08 16.33 6.85
N ALA A 12 -41.63 15.46 6.00
CA ALA A 12 -40.89 14.35 5.40
C ALA A 12 -39.73 14.86 4.53
N LEU A 13 -39.95 15.92 3.76
CA LEU A 13 -38.92 16.58 2.96
C LEU A 13 -37.84 17.20 3.87
N ALA A 14 -38.22 17.87 4.95
CA ALA A 14 -37.28 18.46 5.90
C ALA A 14 -36.41 17.39 6.60
N LEU A 15 -37.00 16.24 6.95
CA LEU A 15 -36.26 15.10 7.51
C LEU A 15 -35.34 14.44 6.48
N ALA A 16 -35.76 14.33 5.21
CA ALA A 16 -34.92 13.84 4.12
C ALA A 16 -33.74 14.79 3.83
N VAL A 17 -33.98 16.10 3.87
CA VAL A 17 -32.94 17.12 3.70
C VAL A 17 -31.98 17.13 4.89
N ALA A 18 -32.48 17.01 6.12
CA ALA A 18 -31.65 16.96 7.32
C ALA A 18 -30.77 15.71 7.38
N SER A 19 -31.31 14.53 7.00
CA SER A 19 -30.55 13.29 6.90
C SER A 19 -29.54 13.32 5.75
N GLY A 20 -29.91 13.90 4.60
CA GLY A 20 -28.98 14.17 3.50
C GLY A 20 -27.84 15.10 3.91
N TRP A 21 -28.14 16.17 4.66
CA TRP A 21 -27.13 17.09 5.19
C TRP A 21 -26.19 16.44 6.18
N GLN A 22 -26.69 15.58 7.07
CA GLN A 22 -25.86 14.81 8.01
C GLN A 22 -24.95 13.82 7.28
N ALA A 23 -25.44 13.15 6.24
CA ALA A 23 -24.61 12.28 5.40
C ALA A 23 -23.50 13.07 4.70
N VAL A 24 -23.80 14.25 4.16
CA VAL A 24 -22.81 15.14 3.54
C VAL A 24 -21.81 15.69 4.57
N ALA A 25 -22.25 16.02 5.79
CA ALA A 25 -21.39 16.48 6.87
C ALA A 25 -20.45 15.36 7.36
N LEU A 26 -20.95 14.12 7.49
CA LEU A 26 -20.13 12.94 7.80
C LEU A 26 -19.12 12.65 6.68
N TRP A 27 -19.54 12.81 5.42
CA TRP A 27 -18.65 12.62 4.27
C TRP A 27 -17.54 13.67 4.21
N ARG A 28 -17.87 14.95 4.49
CA ARG A 28 -16.89 16.04 4.59
C ARG A 28 -15.99 15.94 5.83
N GLY A 29 -16.49 15.38 6.93
CA GLY A 29 -15.73 15.08 8.14
C GLY A 29 -14.91 13.80 8.07
N GLY A 30 -14.92 13.07 6.95
CA GLY A 30 -14.27 11.77 6.79
C GLY A 30 -12.76 11.79 7.09
N GLY A 31 -12.08 12.92 6.87
CA GLY A 31 -10.65 13.08 7.19
C GLY A 31 -10.34 12.86 8.67
N TRP A 32 -11.18 13.40 9.57
CA TRP A 32 -11.02 13.23 11.02
C TRP A 32 -11.18 11.76 11.45
N TRP A 33 -12.09 11.02 10.81
CA TRP A 33 -12.28 9.59 11.06
C TRP A 33 -11.11 8.75 10.56
N VAL A 34 -10.52 9.11 9.42
CA VAL A 34 -9.34 8.43 8.86
C VAL A 34 -8.13 8.65 9.76
N GLU A 35 -7.86 9.89 10.19
CA GLU A 35 -6.77 10.21 11.12
C GLU A 35 -6.92 9.44 12.44
N ARG A 36 -8.13 9.45 13.02
CA ARG A 36 -8.39 8.76 14.28
C ARG A 36 -8.30 7.24 14.17
N ALA A 37 -8.67 6.67 13.01
CA ALA A 37 -8.48 5.26 12.73
C ALA A 37 -6.98 4.91 12.59
N GLU A 38 -6.17 5.77 11.98
CA GLU A 38 -4.72 5.60 11.89
C GLU A 38 -4.05 5.64 13.27
N ASP A 39 -4.42 6.61 14.12
CA ASP A 39 -3.91 6.70 15.50
C ASP A 39 -4.23 5.44 16.32
N THR A 40 -5.46 4.94 16.17
CA THR A 40 -5.91 3.73 16.87
C THR A 40 -5.14 2.50 16.39
N LEU A 41 -4.93 2.37 15.07
CA LEU A 41 -4.10 1.31 14.48
C LEU A 41 -2.67 1.38 14.99
N GLN A 42 -2.08 2.58 15.03
CA GLN A 42 -0.73 2.80 15.53
C GLN A 42 -0.59 2.34 16.99
N GLN A 43 -1.55 2.70 17.86
CA GLN A 43 -1.54 2.28 19.26
C GLN A 43 -1.64 0.76 19.43
N VAL A 44 -2.52 0.11 18.67
CA VAL A 44 -2.70 -1.34 18.71
C VAL A 44 -1.44 -2.07 18.25
N TYR A 45 -0.83 -1.65 17.14
CA TYR A 45 0.42 -2.22 16.69
C TYR A 45 1.55 -1.98 17.69
N THR A 46 1.69 -0.76 18.21
CA THR A 46 2.74 -0.43 19.18
C THR A 46 2.63 -1.30 20.44
N THR A 47 1.40 -1.49 20.95
CA THR A 47 1.15 -2.35 22.11
C THR A 47 1.44 -3.81 21.80
N ALA A 48 1.04 -4.29 20.62
CA ALA A 48 1.30 -5.67 20.20
C ALA A 48 2.81 -5.94 20.05
N ILE A 49 3.54 -5.01 19.42
CA ILE A 49 5.00 -5.10 19.25
C ILE A 49 5.68 -5.08 20.62
N ALA A 50 5.34 -4.13 21.50
CA ALA A 50 5.94 -4.04 22.82
C ALA A 50 5.77 -5.32 23.66
N ARG A 51 4.65 -6.03 23.49
CA ARG A 51 4.40 -7.33 24.16
C ARG A 51 5.19 -8.50 23.55
N ALA A 52 5.49 -8.43 22.26
CA ALA A 52 6.09 -9.54 21.51
C ALA A 52 7.61 -9.38 21.30
N ALA A 53 8.11 -8.14 21.25
CA ALA A 53 9.53 -7.79 21.07
C ALA A 53 10.28 -7.89 22.41
N THR A 54 10.24 -9.05 23.06
CA THR A 54 11.05 -9.29 24.25
C THR A 54 12.53 -9.36 23.86
N PRO A 55 13.48 -9.00 24.76
CA PRO A 55 14.91 -9.06 24.44
C PRO A 55 15.35 -10.44 23.94
N ALA A 56 14.83 -11.52 24.54
CA ALA A 56 15.09 -12.88 24.11
C ALA A 56 14.57 -13.18 22.69
N ARG A 57 13.35 -12.72 22.37
CA ARG A 57 12.77 -12.93 21.04
C ARG A 57 13.51 -12.14 19.96
N VAL A 58 13.88 -10.90 20.26
CA VAL A 58 14.66 -10.07 19.31
C VAL A 58 16.05 -10.67 19.11
N ALA A 59 16.71 -11.16 20.16
CA ALA A 59 17.99 -11.85 20.05
C ALA A 59 17.91 -13.12 19.19
N GLU A 60 16.87 -13.94 19.37
CA GLU A 60 16.63 -15.13 18.55
C GLU A 60 16.42 -14.76 17.06
N LEU A 61 15.64 -13.73 16.79
CA LEU A 61 15.42 -13.24 15.42
C LEU A 61 16.71 -12.68 14.82
N LEU A 62 17.49 -11.91 15.56
CA LEU A 62 18.78 -11.41 15.11
C LEU A 62 19.74 -12.55 14.78
N ASP A 63 19.81 -13.58 15.62
CA ASP A 63 20.66 -14.75 15.39
C ASP A 63 20.29 -15.46 14.07
N MET A 64 18.98 -15.68 13.86
CA MET A 64 18.46 -16.24 12.61
C MET A 64 18.86 -15.38 11.41
N ARG A 65 18.67 -14.05 11.49
CA ARG A 65 18.93 -13.14 10.36
C ARG A 65 20.43 -12.94 10.08
N LEU A 66 21.28 -13.03 11.10
CA LEU A 66 22.74 -12.99 10.94
C LEU A 66 23.29 -14.26 10.28
N SER A 67 22.56 -15.39 10.35
CA SER A 67 22.93 -16.65 9.70
C SER A 67 22.55 -16.72 8.21
N GLU A 68 21.72 -15.80 7.72
CA GLU A 68 21.30 -15.75 6.31
C GLU A 68 22.47 -15.38 5.40
N THR A 69 22.51 -15.95 4.19
CA THR A 69 23.50 -15.58 3.17
C THR A 69 22.79 -15.42 1.81
N PRO A 70 22.62 -14.19 1.29
CA PRO A 70 23.04 -12.90 1.86
C PRO A 70 22.17 -12.45 3.05
N ARG A 71 22.77 -11.71 4.00
CA ARG A 71 22.08 -11.16 5.18
C ARG A 71 21.12 -10.03 4.79
N ASN A 72 19.95 -9.99 5.44
CA ASN A 72 18.99 -8.91 5.25
C ASN A 72 19.23 -7.78 6.26
N TRP A 73 20.18 -6.90 5.95
CA TRP A 73 20.55 -5.77 6.82
C TRP A 73 19.41 -4.81 7.15
N HIS A 74 18.44 -4.64 6.26
CA HIS A 74 17.24 -3.83 6.55
C HIS A 74 16.41 -4.42 7.71
N VAL A 75 16.28 -5.74 7.77
CA VAL A 75 15.58 -6.41 8.87
C VAL A 75 16.41 -6.37 10.14
N ILE A 76 17.72 -6.62 10.05
CA ILE A 76 18.64 -6.55 11.19
C ILE A 76 18.57 -5.16 11.83
N ASP A 77 18.73 -4.09 11.05
CA ASP A 77 18.64 -2.71 11.54
C ASP A 77 17.27 -2.40 12.16
N ALA A 78 16.18 -2.93 11.59
CA ALA A 78 14.84 -2.77 12.15
C ALA A 78 14.67 -3.49 13.50
N LEU A 79 15.26 -4.68 13.68
CA LEU A 79 15.24 -5.43 14.93
C LEU A 79 16.12 -4.79 16.00
N LEU A 80 17.33 -4.32 15.62
CA LEU A 80 18.23 -3.59 16.51
C LEU A 80 17.56 -2.33 17.08
N ALA A 81 16.75 -1.63 16.27
CA ALA A 81 16.01 -0.45 16.71
C ALA A 81 14.92 -0.74 17.75
N GLU A 82 14.45 -2.00 17.88
CA GLU A 82 13.47 -2.40 18.91
C GLU A 82 14.14 -2.85 20.21
N SER A 83 15.43 -3.20 20.19
CA SER A 83 16.18 -3.62 21.38
C SER A 83 17.01 -2.49 21.95
N ALA A 84 16.73 -2.07 23.19
CA ALA A 84 17.57 -1.11 23.91
C ALA A 84 18.84 -1.73 24.50
N VAL A 85 18.85 -3.05 24.74
CA VAL A 85 19.98 -3.79 25.33
C VAL A 85 20.14 -5.13 24.62
N LEU A 86 21.31 -5.36 24.04
CA LEU A 86 21.70 -6.61 23.40
C LEU A 86 22.74 -7.33 24.27
N PRO A 87 22.74 -8.68 24.28
CA PRO A 87 23.84 -9.46 24.83
C PRO A 87 25.19 -9.04 24.20
N PRO A 88 26.27 -8.87 24.98
CA PRO A 88 27.56 -8.39 24.46
C PRO A 88 28.17 -9.30 23.36
N ASP A 89 27.92 -10.60 23.44
CA ASP A 89 28.33 -11.57 22.43
C ASP A 89 27.59 -11.36 21.10
N LEU A 90 26.27 -11.13 21.16
CA LEU A 90 25.47 -10.85 19.98
C LEU A 90 25.85 -9.51 19.34
N GLN A 91 26.10 -8.48 20.14
CA GLN A 91 26.58 -7.19 19.65
C GLN A 91 27.89 -7.35 18.87
N THR A 92 28.85 -8.08 19.44
CA THR A 92 30.14 -8.36 18.78
C THR A 92 29.96 -9.08 17.44
N ARG A 93 29.02 -10.03 17.36
CA ARG A 93 28.70 -10.74 16.12
C ARG A 93 28.04 -9.85 15.07
N VAL A 94 27.15 -8.95 15.49
CA VAL A 94 26.54 -7.95 14.60
C VAL A 94 27.61 -7.05 14.02
N ASP A 95 28.51 -6.53 14.85
CA ASP A 95 29.57 -5.62 14.43
C ASP A 95 30.55 -6.32 13.47
N ALA A 96 31.00 -7.54 13.80
CA ALA A 96 31.86 -8.33 12.92
C ALA A 96 31.20 -8.65 11.56
N ALA A 97 29.92 -9.03 11.56
CA ALA A 97 29.17 -9.27 10.32
C ALA A 97 29.01 -7.98 9.50
N ARG A 98 28.86 -6.83 10.16
CA ARG A 98 28.74 -5.53 9.50
C ARG A 98 30.05 -5.13 8.85
N ASP A 99 31.17 -5.30 9.53
CA ASP A 99 32.49 -5.00 8.96
C ASP A 99 32.79 -5.88 7.73
N GLU A 100 32.36 -7.14 7.74
CA GLU A 100 32.46 -8.05 6.60
C GLU A 100 31.61 -7.57 5.41
N ASP A 101 30.31 -7.34 5.63
CA ASP A 101 29.35 -7.05 4.57
C ASP A 101 29.41 -5.60 4.04
N PHE A 102 29.94 -4.68 4.86
CA PHE A 102 30.14 -3.27 4.47
C PHE A 102 31.61 -2.93 4.17
N SER A 103 32.50 -3.94 4.10
CA SER A 103 33.86 -3.72 3.61
C SER A 103 33.84 -3.13 2.18
N LEU A 104 34.86 -2.34 1.84
CA LEU A 104 34.93 -1.69 0.53
C LEU A 104 34.84 -2.71 -0.63
N TRP A 105 35.43 -3.89 -0.45
CA TRP A 105 35.43 -4.95 -1.46
C TRP A 105 34.07 -5.65 -1.60
N SER A 106 33.42 -6.02 -0.49
CA SER A 106 32.09 -6.65 -0.53
C SER A 106 31.06 -5.67 -1.08
N TYR A 107 31.10 -4.40 -0.65
CA TYR A 107 30.23 -3.36 -1.17
C TYR A 107 30.41 -3.13 -2.68
N THR A 108 31.64 -2.96 -3.18
CA THR A 108 31.89 -2.68 -4.61
C THR A 108 31.48 -3.84 -5.52
N THR A 109 31.74 -5.08 -5.09
CA THR A 109 31.34 -6.28 -5.84
C THR A 109 29.83 -6.49 -5.82
N ALA A 110 29.17 -6.33 -4.66
CA ALA A 110 27.71 -6.42 -4.56
C ALA A 110 27.01 -5.29 -5.33
N CYS A 111 27.52 -4.06 -5.22
CA CYS A 111 27.02 -2.88 -5.93
C CYS A 111 27.07 -3.04 -7.45
N SER A 112 28.19 -3.55 -8.00
CA SER A 112 28.33 -3.77 -9.45
C SER A 112 27.41 -4.87 -9.97
N ARG A 113 27.25 -5.98 -9.23
CA ARG A 113 26.29 -7.04 -9.56
C ARG A 113 24.85 -6.55 -9.51
N CYS A 114 24.46 -5.88 -8.44
CA CYS A 114 23.13 -5.31 -8.27
C CYS A 114 22.81 -4.21 -9.31
N ALA A 115 23.80 -3.41 -9.71
CA ALA A 115 23.68 -2.42 -10.79
C ALA A 115 23.43 -3.09 -12.15
N TYR A 116 24.07 -4.22 -12.42
CA TYR A 116 23.92 -4.97 -13.67
C TYR A 116 22.63 -5.81 -13.71
N ASP A 117 22.30 -6.49 -12.61
CA ASP A 117 21.16 -7.38 -12.49
C ASP A 117 20.46 -7.19 -11.14
N LEU A 118 19.27 -6.59 -11.20
CA LEU A 118 18.46 -6.32 -10.01
C LEU A 118 18.06 -7.59 -9.26
N SER A 119 18.03 -8.76 -9.90
CA SER A 119 17.71 -10.02 -9.22
C SER A 119 18.76 -10.43 -8.19
N GLN A 120 19.98 -9.89 -8.31
CA GLN A 120 21.09 -10.14 -7.39
C GLN A 120 21.19 -9.11 -6.26
N CYS A 121 20.34 -8.09 -6.26
CA CYS A 121 20.33 -7.08 -5.20
C CYS A 121 19.84 -7.65 -3.87
N THR A 122 20.56 -7.33 -2.81
CA THR A 122 20.12 -7.56 -1.44
C THR A 122 19.36 -6.32 -0.92
N LEU A 123 18.77 -6.41 0.27
CA LEU A 123 18.16 -5.25 0.94
C LEU A 123 19.18 -4.46 1.78
N GLY A 124 20.46 -4.59 1.45
CA GLY A 124 21.58 -3.95 2.13
C GLY A 124 22.02 -2.63 1.47
N PRO A 125 23.31 -2.29 1.57
CA PRO A 125 23.88 -1.06 1.00
C PRO A 125 23.94 -1.08 -0.53
N ASP A 126 24.10 -2.25 -1.14
CA ASP A 126 24.18 -2.50 -2.59
C ASP A 126 22.92 -2.06 -3.35
N LEU A 127 21.75 -2.13 -2.72
CA LEU A 127 20.48 -1.73 -3.33
C LEU A 127 20.52 -0.30 -3.89
N ALA A 128 21.24 0.62 -3.25
CA ALA A 128 21.36 1.99 -3.73
C ALA A 128 21.96 2.08 -5.15
N CYS A 129 22.88 1.17 -5.48
CA CYS A 129 23.51 1.09 -6.80
C CYS A 129 22.54 0.64 -7.88
N GLY A 130 21.76 -0.43 -7.61
CA GLY A 130 20.72 -0.91 -8.52
C GLY A 130 19.61 0.12 -8.73
N LEU A 131 19.16 0.78 -7.65
CA LEU A 131 18.14 1.81 -7.69
C LEU A 131 18.58 3.05 -8.47
N GLY A 132 19.81 3.52 -8.27
CA GLY A 132 20.33 4.74 -8.88
C GLY A 132 20.33 4.69 -10.42
N ILE A 133 20.51 3.51 -11.00
CA ILE A 133 20.48 3.31 -12.46
C ILE A 133 19.04 3.05 -12.94
N ASN A 134 18.29 2.18 -12.25
CA ASN A 134 17.00 1.68 -12.73
C ASN A 134 15.78 2.55 -12.37
N LEU A 135 15.88 3.47 -11.40
CA LEU A 135 14.81 4.44 -11.06
C LEU A 135 14.97 5.79 -11.76
N THR A 136 15.96 5.96 -12.65
CA THR A 136 16.11 7.21 -13.40
C THR A 136 15.11 7.30 -14.55
N PHE A 137 14.74 8.54 -14.92
CA PHE A 137 13.90 8.83 -16.08
C PHE A 137 14.43 8.21 -17.38
N ALA A 138 15.76 8.08 -17.49
CA ALA A 138 16.42 7.40 -18.60
C ALA A 138 16.08 5.90 -18.65
N GLY A 139 15.93 5.24 -17.50
CA GLY A 139 15.54 3.83 -17.39
C GLY A 139 14.15 3.56 -17.95
N ASP A 140 13.16 4.41 -17.67
CA ASP A 140 11.80 4.27 -18.23
C ASP A 140 11.77 4.40 -19.77
N LEU A 141 12.52 5.35 -20.32
CA LEU A 141 12.62 5.56 -21.78
C LEU A 141 13.40 4.44 -22.47
N LEU A 142 14.48 3.97 -21.86
CA LEU A 142 15.28 2.86 -22.39
C LEU A 142 14.50 1.54 -22.38
N VAL A 143 13.70 1.27 -21.35
CA VAL A 143 12.83 0.08 -21.32
C VAL A 143 11.80 0.13 -22.44
N LEU A 144 11.12 1.26 -22.64
CA LEU A 144 10.13 1.37 -23.73
C LEU A 144 10.79 1.34 -25.11
N GLY A 145 11.97 1.92 -25.27
CA GLY A 145 12.74 1.82 -26.51
C GLY A 145 13.18 0.38 -26.81
N ARG A 146 13.66 -0.34 -25.79
CA ARG A 146 14.16 -1.72 -25.92
C ARG A 146 13.03 -2.73 -26.13
N GLU A 147 11.95 -2.62 -25.37
CA GLU A 147 10.75 -3.47 -25.54
C GLU A 147 9.98 -3.10 -26.83
N GLY A 148 9.99 -1.84 -27.24
CA GLY A 148 9.45 -1.40 -28.54
C GLY A 148 10.25 -1.93 -29.72
N LEU A 149 11.58 -1.97 -29.62
CA LEU A 149 12.46 -2.63 -30.58
C LEU A 149 12.27 -4.15 -30.60
N ALA A 150 12.13 -4.78 -29.43
CA ALA A 150 11.86 -6.22 -29.30
C ALA A 150 10.53 -6.60 -29.97
N LEU A 151 9.47 -5.81 -29.75
CA LEU A 151 8.18 -5.99 -30.42
C LEU A 151 8.29 -5.83 -31.95
N GLY A 152 9.13 -4.89 -32.41
CA GLY A 152 9.43 -4.70 -33.84
C GLY A 152 10.29 -5.81 -34.47
N GLN A 153 11.03 -6.55 -33.65
CA GLN A 153 11.88 -7.68 -34.06
C GLN A 153 11.22 -9.05 -33.85
N GLY A 154 9.99 -9.09 -33.33
CA GLY A 154 9.26 -10.33 -33.07
C GLY A 154 9.77 -11.13 -31.85
N ALA A 155 10.48 -10.47 -30.92
CA ALA A 155 10.94 -11.08 -29.68
C ALA A 155 9.85 -11.07 -28.59
N ASP A 156 9.98 -11.95 -27.59
CA ASP A 156 9.08 -12.02 -26.43
C ASP A 156 9.16 -10.73 -25.59
N VAL A 157 8.02 -10.10 -25.37
CA VAL A 157 7.89 -8.84 -24.61
C VAL A 157 7.41 -9.13 -23.20
N ASP A 158 8.08 -8.53 -22.21
CA ASP A 158 7.63 -8.63 -20.82
C ASP A 158 6.45 -7.68 -20.58
N GLY A 159 5.24 -8.23 -20.72
CA GLY A 159 4.01 -7.48 -20.54
C GLY A 159 3.88 -6.80 -19.16
N LEU A 160 4.57 -7.28 -18.12
CA LEU A 160 4.55 -6.63 -16.81
C LEU A 160 5.36 -5.32 -16.84
N ASP A 161 6.56 -5.34 -17.41
CA ASP A 161 7.40 -4.14 -17.52
C ASP A 161 6.79 -3.09 -18.44
N VAL A 162 6.18 -3.51 -19.55
CA VAL A 162 5.43 -2.59 -20.43
C VAL A 162 4.24 -1.98 -19.70
N THR A 163 3.49 -2.77 -18.91
CA THR A 163 2.37 -2.24 -18.11
C THR A 163 2.85 -1.23 -17.08
N LEU A 164 3.94 -1.53 -16.36
CA LEU A 164 4.48 -0.66 -15.32
C LEU A 164 5.04 0.64 -15.91
N ALA A 165 5.70 0.56 -17.07
CA ALA A 165 6.12 1.73 -17.83
C ALA A 165 4.91 2.55 -18.32
N PHE A 166 3.87 1.88 -18.84
CA PHE A 166 2.63 2.54 -19.27
C PHE A 166 1.89 3.20 -18.11
N ILE A 167 1.79 2.56 -16.94
CA ILE A 167 1.20 3.15 -15.73
C ILE A 167 2.05 4.32 -15.24
N GLY A 168 3.39 4.21 -15.24
CA GLY A 168 4.28 5.29 -14.82
C GLY A 168 4.23 6.53 -15.74
N LEU A 169 4.17 6.32 -17.06
CA LEU A 169 4.01 7.39 -18.04
C LEU A 169 2.58 7.94 -18.06
N GLY A 170 1.57 7.07 -18.02
CA GLY A 170 0.16 7.44 -17.95
C GLY A 170 -0.14 8.24 -16.69
N ALA A 171 0.44 7.86 -15.54
CA ALA A 171 0.36 8.65 -14.31
C ALA A 171 0.99 10.03 -14.51
N THR A 172 2.14 10.12 -15.20
CA THR A 172 2.82 11.39 -15.53
C THR A 172 1.94 12.28 -16.44
N ALA A 173 1.26 11.71 -17.44
CA ALA A 173 0.31 12.42 -18.28
C ALA A 173 -0.96 12.86 -17.51
N LEU A 174 -1.42 12.03 -16.57
CA LEU A 174 -2.53 12.37 -15.67
C LEU A 174 -2.14 13.50 -14.69
N VAL A 175 -0.87 13.63 -14.26
CA VAL A 175 -0.40 14.76 -13.40
C VAL A 175 -0.83 16.09 -14.00
N VAL A 176 -0.56 16.23 -15.31
CA VAL A 176 -0.78 17.46 -16.07
C VAL A 176 -2.28 17.75 -16.22
N ALA A 177 -3.12 16.70 -16.20
CA ALA A 177 -4.56 16.82 -16.40
C ALA A 177 -5.39 16.90 -15.09
N THR A 178 -4.97 16.25 -13.99
CA THR A 178 -5.82 16.03 -12.79
C THR A 178 -5.25 16.55 -11.47
N GLY A 179 -4.05 17.15 -11.44
CA GLY A 179 -3.59 17.99 -10.34
C GLY A 179 -3.52 17.33 -8.94
N GLY A 180 -2.80 16.21 -8.77
CA GLY A 180 -2.28 15.85 -7.43
C GLY A 180 -2.06 14.38 -7.05
N THR A 181 -2.63 13.39 -7.73
CA THR A 181 -2.54 11.97 -7.32
C THR A 181 -1.36 11.20 -7.93
N SER A 182 -0.52 11.87 -8.72
CA SER A 182 0.33 11.18 -9.69
C SER A 182 1.76 10.89 -9.22
N TYR A 183 2.20 11.49 -8.12
CA TYR A 183 3.56 11.27 -7.60
C TYR A 183 3.70 9.93 -6.87
N THR A 184 2.73 9.55 -6.03
CA THR A 184 2.70 8.26 -5.32
C THR A 184 2.58 7.10 -6.31
N VAL A 185 1.72 7.25 -7.32
CA VAL A 185 1.56 6.24 -8.38
C VAL A 185 2.85 6.08 -9.20
N LYS A 186 3.55 7.17 -9.55
CA LYS A 186 4.84 7.07 -10.26
C LYS A 186 5.90 6.39 -9.40
N ALA A 187 6.02 6.80 -8.14
CA ALA A 187 6.97 6.21 -7.20
C ALA A 187 6.69 4.73 -6.92
N GLY A 188 5.40 4.36 -6.87
CA GLY A 188 4.93 2.99 -6.73
C GLY A 188 5.21 2.14 -7.97
N ALA A 189 5.04 2.67 -9.18
CA ALA A 189 5.26 1.94 -10.42
C ALA A 189 6.75 1.60 -10.62
N GLY A 190 7.63 2.57 -10.39
CA GLY A 190 9.08 2.35 -10.44
C GLY A 190 9.55 1.35 -9.38
N LEU A 191 9.01 1.45 -8.16
CA LEU A 191 9.33 0.50 -7.09
C LEU A 191 8.80 -0.91 -7.39
N MET A 192 7.63 -1.01 -8.02
CA MET A 192 7.07 -2.28 -8.42
C MET A 192 7.91 -2.98 -9.48
N ARG A 193 8.48 -2.22 -10.44
CA ARG A 193 9.42 -2.76 -11.41
C ARG A 193 10.65 -3.33 -10.71
N VAL A 194 11.21 -2.58 -9.75
CA VAL A 194 12.35 -3.05 -8.96
C VAL A 194 11.98 -4.34 -8.22
N ALA A 195 10.84 -4.38 -7.53
CA ALA A 195 10.38 -5.58 -6.83
C ALA A 195 10.21 -6.78 -7.77
N HIS A 196 9.66 -6.55 -8.96
CA HIS A 196 9.51 -7.58 -9.97
C HIS A 196 10.87 -8.14 -10.42
N ARG A 197 11.80 -7.27 -10.79
CA ARG A 197 13.14 -7.64 -11.25
C ARG A 197 13.98 -8.30 -10.14
N MET A 198 13.76 -7.92 -8.88
CA MET A 198 14.33 -8.57 -7.70
C MET A 198 13.69 -9.94 -7.39
N GLY A 199 12.68 -10.38 -8.14
CA GLY A 199 11.95 -11.62 -7.84
C GLY A 199 11.12 -11.58 -6.56
N ARG A 200 10.87 -10.39 -6.00
CA ARG A 200 10.15 -10.19 -4.72
C ARG A 200 8.64 -10.07 -4.90
N LEU A 201 8.12 -10.41 -6.08
CA LEU A 201 6.72 -10.25 -6.40
C LEU A 201 6.01 -11.59 -6.54
N ALA A 202 5.07 -11.85 -5.65
CA ALA A 202 4.26 -13.05 -5.68
C ALA A 202 3.48 -13.18 -7.01
N PRO A 203 3.25 -14.41 -7.51
CA PRO A 203 2.52 -14.65 -8.75
C PRO A 203 1.15 -13.97 -8.80
N ASP A 204 0.43 -13.92 -7.69
CA ASP A 204 -0.92 -13.33 -7.61
C ASP A 204 -0.89 -11.83 -7.86
N LEU A 205 0.12 -11.14 -7.30
CA LEU A 205 0.31 -9.72 -7.51
C LEU A 205 0.69 -9.44 -8.97
N ARG A 206 1.55 -10.27 -9.57
CA ARG A 206 1.87 -10.18 -11.01
C ARG A 206 0.62 -10.31 -11.87
N ARG A 207 -0.29 -11.23 -11.55
CA ARG A 207 -1.54 -11.44 -12.29
C ARG A 207 -2.44 -10.20 -12.31
N VAL A 208 -2.43 -9.37 -11.27
CA VAL A 208 -3.17 -8.09 -11.24
C VAL A 208 -2.73 -7.19 -12.39
N TYR A 209 -1.42 -7.06 -12.60
CA TYR A 209 -0.86 -6.23 -13.66
C TYR A 209 -0.96 -6.88 -15.02
N THR A 210 -0.74 -8.19 -15.16
CA THR A 210 -0.95 -8.89 -16.43
C THR A 210 -2.41 -8.78 -16.90
N ARG A 211 -3.37 -8.81 -15.98
CA ARG A 211 -4.79 -8.58 -16.30
C ARG A 211 -5.04 -7.13 -16.71
N ALA A 212 -4.44 -6.16 -16.00
CA ALA A 212 -4.52 -4.75 -16.37
C ALA A 212 -3.90 -4.48 -17.76
N PHE A 213 -2.81 -5.17 -18.12
CA PHE A 213 -2.20 -5.10 -19.45
C PHE A 213 -3.15 -5.57 -20.55
N ARG A 214 -3.71 -6.78 -20.37
CA ARG A 214 -4.52 -7.46 -21.37
C ARG A 214 -5.89 -6.81 -21.56
N ASN A 215 -6.48 -6.35 -20.46
CA ASN A 215 -7.88 -5.89 -20.44
C ASN A 215 -8.01 -4.38 -20.26
N GLY A 216 -6.96 -3.70 -19.79
CA GLY A 216 -6.97 -2.27 -19.49
C GLY A 216 -6.55 -1.39 -20.65
N VAL A 217 -5.93 -1.95 -21.69
CA VAL A 217 -5.46 -1.23 -22.87
C VAL A 217 -5.93 -1.92 -24.14
N ASP A 218 -6.61 -1.18 -25.00
CA ASP A 218 -6.94 -1.60 -26.37
C ASP A 218 -5.75 -1.30 -27.27
N TRP A 219 -4.84 -2.28 -27.36
CA TRP A 219 -3.63 -2.20 -28.18
C TRP A 219 -3.95 -1.99 -29.67
N GLY A 220 -5.07 -2.52 -30.15
CA GLY A 220 -5.50 -2.35 -31.54
C GLY A 220 -5.95 -0.92 -31.84
N ALA A 221 -6.67 -0.29 -30.92
CA ALA A 221 -7.05 1.12 -31.03
C ALA A 221 -5.82 2.04 -30.93
N LEU A 222 -4.90 1.75 -30.01
CA LEU A 222 -3.64 2.47 -29.85
C LEU A 222 -2.76 2.40 -31.09
N ALA A 223 -2.61 1.21 -31.70
CA ALA A 223 -1.88 1.03 -32.95
C ALA A 223 -2.47 1.82 -34.12
N LYS A 224 -3.78 2.12 -34.08
CA LYS A 224 -4.50 2.93 -35.06
C LYS A 224 -4.47 4.44 -34.74
N GLY A 225 -3.67 4.86 -33.75
CA GLY A 225 -3.52 6.26 -33.35
C GLY A 225 -4.66 6.80 -32.47
N ALA A 226 -5.47 5.93 -31.86
CA ALA A 226 -6.51 6.40 -30.94
C ALA A 226 -5.90 7.11 -29.73
N PRO A 227 -6.53 8.21 -29.24
CA PRO A 227 -6.05 8.89 -28.04
C PRO A 227 -6.11 7.95 -26.83
N LEU A 228 -5.13 8.09 -25.94
CA LEU A 228 -4.91 7.20 -24.79
C LEU A 228 -6.18 7.01 -23.94
N ALA A 229 -6.93 8.09 -23.71
CA ALA A 229 -8.17 8.07 -22.94
C ALA A 229 -9.25 7.15 -23.55
N ARG A 230 -9.27 6.99 -24.88
CA ARG A 230 -10.20 6.12 -25.59
C ARG A 230 -9.68 4.69 -25.72
N ALA A 231 -8.36 4.52 -25.75
CA ALA A 231 -7.71 3.22 -25.80
C ALA A 231 -7.51 2.59 -24.41
N THR A 232 -7.91 3.25 -23.32
CA THR A 232 -7.76 2.73 -21.95
C THR A 232 -9.10 2.45 -21.32
N ARG A 233 -9.17 1.36 -20.56
CA ARG A 233 -10.36 0.95 -19.80
C ARG A 233 -10.06 1.13 -18.32
N ALA A 234 -10.47 2.27 -17.77
CA ALA A 234 -10.15 2.67 -16.40
C ALA A 234 -10.56 1.60 -15.35
N GLU A 235 -11.70 0.95 -15.56
CA GLU A 235 -12.21 -0.12 -14.67
C GLU A 235 -11.25 -1.32 -14.58
N ALA A 236 -10.70 -1.73 -15.72
CA ALA A 236 -9.76 -2.85 -15.79
C ALA A 236 -8.36 -2.47 -15.25
N LEU A 237 -7.97 -1.19 -15.34
CA LEU A 237 -6.73 -0.67 -14.75
C LEU A 237 -6.85 -0.41 -13.23
N GLY A 238 -8.06 -0.18 -12.72
CA GLY A 238 -8.31 0.24 -11.34
C GLY A 238 -7.67 -0.63 -10.25
N PRO A 239 -7.68 -1.96 -10.33
CA PRO A 239 -6.98 -2.81 -9.36
C PRO A 239 -5.46 -2.61 -9.34
N ALA A 240 -4.83 -2.47 -10.51
CA ALA A 240 -3.39 -2.25 -10.64
C ALA A 240 -3.00 -0.85 -10.17
N LEU A 241 -3.78 0.18 -10.53
CA LEU A 241 -3.56 1.56 -10.07
C LEU A 241 -3.63 1.67 -8.54
N ARG A 242 -4.61 1.01 -7.92
CA ARG A 242 -4.73 0.98 -6.45
C ARG A 242 -3.56 0.29 -5.79
N LEU A 243 -3.12 -0.86 -6.30
CA LEU A 243 -1.95 -1.56 -5.76
C LEU A 243 -0.67 -0.71 -5.90
N THR A 244 -0.53 0.00 -7.03
CA THR A 244 0.58 0.93 -7.24
C THR A 244 0.55 2.12 -6.26
N ASP A 245 -0.64 2.66 -5.98
CA ASP A 245 -0.79 3.72 -4.98
C ASP A 245 -0.49 3.22 -3.56
N ASP A 246 -1.01 2.04 -3.19
CA ASP A 246 -0.71 1.37 -1.92
C ASP A 246 0.81 1.18 -1.74
N LEU A 247 1.52 0.82 -2.80
CA LEU A 247 2.99 0.73 -2.84
C LEU A 247 3.67 2.09 -2.70
N GLY A 248 3.16 3.12 -3.37
CA GLY A 248 3.67 4.49 -3.24
C GLY A 248 3.58 5.01 -1.80
N VAL A 249 2.45 4.76 -1.15
CA VAL A 249 2.25 5.06 0.28
C VAL A 249 3.20 4.24 1.15
N MET A 250 3.31 2.92 0.90
CA MET A 250 4.21 2.05 1.66
C MET A 250 5.65 2.56 1.58
N ARG A 251 6.10 2.95 0.39
CA ARG A 251 7.43 3.56 0.17
C ARG A 251 7.60 4.85 0.93
N ALA A 252 6.61 5.73 0.90
CA ALA A 252 6.67 7.02 1.58
C ALA A 252 6.78 6.87 3.11
N ARG A 253 6.18 5.82 3.68
CA ARG A 253 6.10 5.63 5.13
C ARG A 253 7.16 4.67 5.70
N ALA A 254 7.47 3.58 5.00
CA ALA A 254 8.44 2.56 5.44
C ALA A 254 9.80 2.62 4.70
N GLY A 255 9.92 3.50 3.71
CA GLY A 255 11.11 3.57 2.85
C GLY A 255 11.15 2.44 1.80
N THR A 256 12.14 2.52 0.91
CA THR A 256 12.29 1.60 -0.22
C THR A 256 12.59 0.16 0.23
N ARG A 257 13.60 -0.03 1.09
CA ARG A 257 14.00 -1.35 1.60
C ARG A 257 12.87 -2.01 2.40
N GLY A 258 12.20 -1.25 3.27
CA GLY A 258 11.05 -1.72 4.03
C GLY A 258 9.90 -2.14 3.13
N THR A 259 9.60 -1.35 2.10
CA THR A 259 8.56 -1.72 1.13
C THR A 259 8.89 -2.99 0.36
N LEU A 260 10.13 -3.16 -0.10
CA LEU A 260 10.55 -4.37 -0.80
C LEU A 260 10.52 -5.60 0.09
N HIS A 261 10.87 -5.44 1.37
CA HIS A 261 10.78 -6.50 2.37
C HIS A 261 9.31 -6.90 2.62
N LEU A 262 8.45 -5.92 2.91
CA LEU A 262 7.02 -6.15 3.15
C LEU A 262 6.34 -6.78 1.93
N LEU A 263 6.61 -6.26 0.74
CA LEU A 263 6.05 -6.79 -0.50
C LEU A 263 6.48 -8.24 -0.76
N GLY A 264 7.74 -8.57 -0.46
CA GLY A 264 8.25 -9.94 -0.54
C GLY A 264 7.57 -10.93 0.42
N ALA A 265 6.89 -10.44 1.46
CA ALA A 265 6.11 -11.27 2.38
C ALA A 265 4.63 -11.41 1.97
N ALA A 266 4.15 -10.58 1.05
CA ALA A 266 2.75 -10.58 0.61
C ALA A 266 2.54 -11.56 -0.54
N ASP A 267 1.69 -12.57 -0.32
CA ASP A 267 1.37 -13.56 -1.34
C ASP A 267 0.18 -13.12 -2.19
N THR A 268 -0.71 -12.29 -1.63
CA THR A 268 -1.97 -11.91 -2.28
C THR A 268 -2.22 -10.39 -2.21
N LEU A 269 -3.12 -9.90 -3.07
CA LEU A 269 -3.49 -8.48 -3.10
C LEU A 269 -4.05 -7.97 -1.76
N PRO A 270 -4.95 -8.69 -1.05
CA PRO A 270 -5.38 -8.29 0.28
C PRO A 270 -4.24 -8.20 1.31
N GLU A 271 -3.27 -9.12 1.26
CA GLU A 271 -2.09 -9.07 2.14
C GLU A 271 -1.22 -7.86 1.85
N ALA A 272 -0.91 -7.58 0.58
CA ALA A 272 -0.14 -6.40 0.18
C ALA A 272 -0.79 -5.09 0.68
N ARG A 273 -2.12 -5.00 0.60
CA ARG A 273 -2.89 -3.87 1.15
C ARG A 273 -2.84 -3.80 2.67
N ALA A 274 -2.90 -4.93 3.36
CA ALA A 274 -2.79 -4.97 4.81
C ALA A 274 -1.40 -4.49 5.28
N LEU A 275 -0.33 -4.88 4.56
CA LEU A 275 1.02 -4.40 4.83
C LEU A 275 1.17 -2.90 4.50
N ALA A 276 0.52 -2.40 3.44
CA ALA A 276 0.54 -0.96 3.13
C ALA A 276 -0.13 -0.14 4.22
N ARG A 277 -1.27 -0.62 4.76
CA ARG A 277 -1.92 0.00 5.93
C ARG A 277 -1.04 -0.07 7.19
N THR A 278 -0.33 -1.17 7.38
CA THR A 278 0.62 -1.30 8.50
C THR A 278 1.76 -0.29 8.38
N ALA A 279 2.37 -0.18 7.19
CA ALA A 279 3.39 0.82 6.92
C ALA A 279 2.85 2.25 7.11
N ARG A 280 1.59 2.52 6.73
CA ARG A 280 0.96 3.81 7.02
C ARG A 280 0.87 4.10 8.52
N ALA A 281 0.43 3.13 9.31
CA ALA A 281 0.21 3.30 10.75
C ALA A 281 1.50 3.39 11.59
N ILE A 282 2.53 2.58 11.28
CA ILE A 282 3.75 2.49 12.11
C ILE A 282 5.06 2.77 11.36
N GLY A 283 4.98 3.18 10.10
CA GLY A 283 6.13 3.67 9.34
C GLY A 283 7.26 2.63 9.22
N PRO A 284 8.52 3.01 9.48
CA PRO A 284 9.67 2.10 9.40
C PRO A 284 9.58 0.88 10.32
N ARG A 285 8.88 1.00 11.47
CA ARG A 285 8.69 -0.10 12.43
C ARG A 285 7.85 -1.25 11.87
N SER A 286 7.19 -1.06 10.73
CA SER A 286 6.43 -2.11 10.03
C SER A 286 7.26 -3.36 9.70
N THR A 287 8.55 -3.18 9.41
CA THR A 287 9.49 -4.30 9.18
C THR A 287 9.68 -5.12 10.45
N ALA A 288 10.07 -4.46 11.55
CA ALA A 288 10.24 -5.14 12.83
C ALA A 288 8.92 -5.77 13.33
N ALA A 289 7.79 -5.10 13.09
CA ALA A 289 6.47 -5.62 13.43
C ALA A 289 6.15 -6.92 12.68
N LEU A 290 6.48 -7.00 11.39
CA LEU A 290 6.31 -8.22 10.61
C LEU A 290 7.15 -9.37 11.14
N GLU A 291 8.40 -9.11 11.50
CA GLU A 291 9.35 -10.10 12.01
C GLU A 291 8.96 -10.62 13.41
N VAL A 292 8.62 -9.70 14.31
CA VAL A 292 8.31 -10.01 15.69
C VAL A 292 6.93 -10.68 15.82
N LEU A 293 5.91 -10.11 15.17
CA LEU A 293 4.53 -10.62 15.29
C LEU A 293 4.26 -11.78 14.34
N GLY A 294 5.01 -11.87 13.24
CA GLY A 294 4.73 -12.76 12.12
C GLY A 294 3.59 -12.24 11.24
N LYS A 295 3.62 -12.62 9.96
CA LYS A 295 2.66 -12.20 8.93
C LYS A 295 1.21 -12.34 9.37
N SER A 296 0.81 -13.54 9.79
CA SER A 296 -0.60 -13.85 10.08
C SER A 296 -1.15 -13.05 11.26
N ARG A 297 -0.36 -12.81 12.30
CA ARG A 297 -0.81 -12.02 13.47
C ARG A 297 -0.87 -10.54 13.11
N LEU A 298 0.13 -10.02 12.40
CA LEU A 298 0.18 -8.65 11.94
C LEU A 298 -1.06 -8.30 11.09
N ILE A 299 -1.35 -9.11 10.08
CA ILE A 299 -2.49 -8.87 9.18
C ILE A 299 -3.83 -8.95 9.93
N ARG A 300 -4.00 -9.93 10.83
CA ARG A 300 -5.22 -10.05 11.64
C ARG A 300 -5.44 -8.84 12.57
N LEU A 301 -4.38 -8.26 13.12
CA LEU A 301 -4.48 -7.06 13.95
C LEU A 301 -5.02 -5.87 13.14
N GLY A 302 -4.53 -5.69 11.90
CA GLY A 302 -5.03 -4.64 11.02
C GLY A 302 -6.47 -4.85 10.53
N LEU A 303 -6.91 -6.11 10.38
CA LEU A 303 -8.28 -6.43 9.92
C LEU A 303 -9.32 -6.28 11.03
N ARG A 304 -9.04 -6.73 12.27
CA ARG A 304 -9.98 -6.60 13.40
C ARG A 304 -10.48 -5.17 13.62
N LEU A 305 -9.58 -4.19 13.48
CA LEU A 305 -9.93 -2.78 13.61
C LEU A 305 -10.83 -2.28 12.48
N SER A 306 -10.68 -2.82 11.27
CA SER A 306 -11.55 -2.44 10.15
C SER A 306 -12.99 -2.90 10.41
N ASP A 307 -13.16 -4.11 10.96
CA ASP A 307 -14.47 -4.67 11.29
C ASP A 307 -15.11 -3.98 12.51
N GLU A 308 -14.32 -3.66 13.54
CA GLU A 308 -14.80 -2.91 14.72
C GLU A 308 -15.24 -1.48 14.37
N VAL A 309 -14.50 -0.80 13.49
CA VAL A 309 -14.87 0.54 13.00
C VAL A 309 -16.14 0.46 12.15
N LEU A 310 -16.27 -0.53 11.27
CA LEU A 310 -17.50 -0.74 10.49
C LEU A 310 -18.70 -1.07 11.39
N ALA A 311 -18.52 -1.87 12.43
CA ALA A 311 -19.57 -2.18 13.41
C ALA A 311 -19.98 -0.95 14.23
N LEU A 312 -19.03 -0.09 14.60
CA LEU A 312 -19.31 1.20 15.25
C LEU A 312 -20.10 2.14 14.33
N LEU A 313 -19.70 2.26 13.06
CA LEU A 313 -20.42 3.09 12.08
C LEU A 313 -21.82 2.54 11.80
N ALA A 314 -21.97 1.22 11.67
CA ALA A 314 -23.27 0.57 11.49
C ALA A 314 -24.18 0.77 12.71
N SER A 315 -23.66 0.64 13.92
CA SER A 315 -24.43 0.85 15.15
C SER A 315 -24.81 2.32 15.37
N ALA A 316 -23.92 3.27 15.03
CA ALA A 316 -24.25 4.70 15.01
C ALA A 316 -25.36 5.01 13.99
N GLY A 317 -25.27 4.44 12.77
CA GLY A 317 -26.31 4.57 11.74
C GLY A 317 -27.65 3.98 12.17
N ALA A 318 -27.65 2.83 12.84
CA ALA A 318 -28.84 2.20 13.39
C ALA A 318 -29.47 3.05 14.51
N ALA A 319 -28.65 3.62 15.41
CA ALA A 319 -29.13 4.48 16.49
C ALA A 319 -29.79 5.76 15.95
N LEU A 320 -29.19 6.40 14.95
CA LEU A 320 -29.77 7.58 14.28
C LEU A 320 -31.09 7.24 13.59
N SER A 321 -31.17 6.09 12.94
CA SER A 321 -32.39 5.60 12.28
C SER A 321 -33.51 5.33 13.29
N ALA A 322 -33.19 4.73 14.42
CA ALA A 322 -34.15 4.48 15.50
C ALA A 322 -34.67 5.79 16.14
N LEU A 323 -33.80 6.77 16.35
CA LEU A 323 -34.19 8.10 16.82
C LEU A 323 -35.11 8.82 15.83
N GLY A 324 -34.80 8.76 14.53
CA GLY A 324 -35.66 9.29 13.48
C GLY A 324 -37.06 8.64 13.49
N GLY A 325 -37.11 7.32 13.64
CA GLY A 325 -38.37 6.56 13.75
C GLY A 325 -39.21 6.94 14.98
N LEU A 326 -38.57 7.16 16.14
CA LEU A 326 -39.24 7.59 17.36
C LEU A 326 -39.85 8.99 17.24
N VAL A 327 -39.12 9.93 16.65
CA VAL A 327 -39.60 11.30 16.41
C VAL A 327 -40.77 11.30 15.44
N ALA A 328 -40.64 10.60 14.31
CA ALA A 328 -41.70 10.46 13.32
C ALA A 328 -42.96 9.81 13.94
N GLY A 329 -42.77 8.74 14.72
CA GLY A 329 -43.85 8.05 15.42
C GLY A 329 -44.57 8.92 16.45
N ARG A 330 -43.85 9.77 17.19
CA ARG A 330 -44.47 10.72 18.14
C ARG A 330 -45.25 11.82 17.43
N VAL A 331 -44.71 12.38 16.35
CA VAL A 331 -45.41 13.39 15.54
C VAL A 331 -46.71 12.82 14.97
N LEU A 332 -46.68 11.60 14.41
CA LEU A 332 -47.86 10.92 13.90
C LEU A 332 -48.93 10.67 14.98
N ARG A 333 -48.52 10.29 16.20
CA ARG A 333 -49.46 10.08 17.32
C ARG A 333 -50.09 11.38 17.81
N LEU A 334 -49.34 12.47 17.89
CA LEU A 334 -49.87 13.77 18.29
C LEU A 334 -50.86 14.31 17.24
N LEU A 335 -50.54 14.13 15.95
CA LEU A 335 -51.44 14.49 14.85
C LEU A 335 -52.74 13.68 14.86
N ARG A 336 -52.68 12.37 15.17
CA ARG A 336 -53.89 11.53 15.30
C ARG A 336 -54.79 11.90 16.48
N ARG A 337 -54.26 12.57 17.51
CA ARG A 337 -55.04 13.02 18.67
C ARG A 337 -55.70 14.38 18.46
N MET A 338 -55.28 15.13 17.43
CA MET A 338 -55.84 16.44 17.07
C MET A 338 -56.89 16.35 15.95
N ILE A 339 -57.13 15.15 15.41
CA ILE A 339 -58.22 14.81 14.47
C ILE A 339 -59.29 14.08 15.27
#